data_AF-A0A8J3P6Z7-F1
#
_entry.id   AF-A0A8J3P6Z7-F1
#
_cell.length_a   1.000
_cell.length_b   1.000
_cell.length_c   1.000
_cell.angle_alpha   90.00
_cell.angle_beta   90.00
_cell.angle_gamma   90.00
#
_symmetry.space_group_name_H-M   'P 1'
#
loop_
_entity.id
_entity.type
_entity.pdbx_description
1 polymer ?
#
loop_
_entity_poly.entity_id
_entity_poly.type
_entity_poly.pdbx_seq_one_letter_code
_entity_poly.pdbx_strand_id
1 'polypeptide(L)'
;MTLRFGYGTNGFANHRLTDALDVIAELGYAGVALTLDHAHLDPYAPDVKDQVARTARLLAERELAVVVETGARYLLDPRRKHAPTFLHDDASRRVDFLKRAIDIAEGLGAEAVSFWAGVRPPHVSAEVAWQLLAEGCAEVVGYAAERGVAAGFEPEPGMLVETLADWFRLRELVGADLKLTLDIGHCRANEPADVAECVRIAGPHLVNVQIDDMRRGVHEHLEFGAGEIDFPPVLRALADTGYRGLVAVELPRHSHAAPDVAARSLSFLRAAQWLGDALHRLRTEPAAIATLLPAARRGVGRAAAEDARVRLLHAAAPSRDEAAELYRYGDNDEKRAVLLACPDPDLLRDALRSNDTRLVAAALGPGARDLPDAEWRQGVLKSVFMGLPLSGVDGLASRADAELGRMLAALRREREAAGRTMPDDAVDLLERLH
;
A
#
# COMPACT_ATOMS: atom_id res chain seq x y z
N MET A 1 -15.46 -8.20 2.70
CA MET A 1 -15.87 -7.47 3.93
C MET A 1 -15.10 -6.16 3.97
N THR A 2 -15.66 -5.10 4.56
CA THR A 2 -14.96 -3.81 4.60
C THR A 2 -13.95 -3.78 5.74
N LEU A 3 -12.66 -3.56 5.43
CA LEU A 3 -11.62 -3.37 6.44
C LEU A 3 -11.81 -2.05 7.19
N ARG A 4 -11.35 -2.00 8.44
CA ARG A 4 -11.42 -0.82 9.30
C ARG A 4 -10.05 -0.16 9.35
N PHE A 5 -9.86 0.91 8.58
CA PHE A 5 -8.60 1.63 8.57
C PHE A 5 -8.48 2.56 9.78
N GLY A 6 -7.30 2.56 10.41
CA GLY A 6 -6.91 3.51 11.44
C GLY A 6 -5.64 4.28 11.06
N TYR A 7 -5.22 5.20 11.92
CA TYR A 7 -3.96 5.94 11.75
C TYR A 7 -3.18 5.98 13.07
N GLY A 8 -1.87 5.76 13.01
CA GLY A 8 -0.97 5.82 14.15
C GLY A 8 -0.72 7.24 14.63
N THR A 9 -0.91 7.50 15.93
CA THR A 9 -0.67 8.83 16.50
C THR A 9 0.81 9.19 16.53
N ASN A 10 1.72 8.22 16.35
CA ASN A 10 3.14 8.47 16.06
C ASN A 10 3.38 9.35 14.81
N GLY A 11 2.45 9.33 13.84
CA GLY A 11 2.45 10.19 12.67
C GLY A 11 1.87 11.58 12.93
N PHE A 12 1.37 11.85 14.14
CA PHE A 12 0.81 13.13 14.60
C PHE A 12 1.55 13.66 15.85
N ALA A 13 2.81 13.31 16.06
CA ALA A 13 3.57 13.64 17.28
C ALA A 13 3.71 15.16 17.55
N ASN A 14 3.49 16.00 16.53
CA ASN A 14 3.51 17.47 16.66
C ASN A 14 2.15 18.10 16.97
N HIS A 15 1.08 17.30 17.09
CA HIS A 15 -0.26 17.75 17.43
C HIS A 15 -0.60 17.38 18.88
N ARG A 16 -1.46 18.18 19.53
CA ARG A 16 -2.13 17.72 20.76
C ARG A 16 -3.01 16.54 20.41
N LEU A 17 -3.21 15.62 21.36
CA LEU A 17 -4.03 14.42 21.11
C LEU A 17 -5.43 14.78 20.57
N THR A 18 -6.11 15.75 21.19
CA THR A 18 -7.45 16.18 20.73
C THR A 18 -7.46 16.63 19.26
N ASP A 19 -6.49 17.47 18.85
CA ASP A 19 -6.42 17.96 17.46
C ASP A 19 -6.14 16.80 16.49
N ALA A 20 -5.27 15.86 16.87
CA ALA A 20 -4.98 14.68 16.06
C ALA A 20 -6.24 13.80 15.88
N LEU A 21 -6.98 13.56 16.97
CA LEU A 21 -8.23 12.78 16.93
C LEU A 21 -9.31 13.46 16.08
N ASP A 22 -9.42 14.79 16.16
CA ASP A 22 -10.35 15.57 15.32
C ASP A 22 -10.04 15.38 13.83
N VAL A 23 -8.79 15.58 13.43
CA VAL A 23 -8.37 15.40 12.03
C VAL A 23 -8.61 13.96 11.56
N ILE A 24 -8.23 12.97 12.36
CA ILE A 24 -8.36 11.56 11.99
C ILE A 24 -9.85 11.17 11.82
N ALA A 25 -10.72 11.63 12.74
CA ALA A 25 -12.16 11.39 12.65
C ALA A 25 -12.79 12.09 11.45
N GLU A 26 -12.46 13.37 11.21
CA GLU A 26 -12.99 14.16 10.09
C GLU A 26 -12.63 13.57 8.72
N LEU A 27 -11.44 12.97 8.58
CA LEU A 27 -11.05 12.25 7.36
C LEU A 27 -11.86 10.95 7.15
N GLY A 28 -12.45 10.40 8.21
CA GLY A 28 -13.27 9.20 8.19
C GLY A 28 -12.49 7.89 8.42
N TYR A 29 -11.42 7.94 9.20
CA TYR A 29 -10.82 6.74 9.78
C TYR A 29 -11.75 6.10 10.82
N ALA A 30 -11.65 4.78 10.99
CA ALA A 30 -12.46 4.02 11.95
C ALA A 30 -11.83 3.93 13.35
N GLY A 31 -10.59 4.41 13.51
CA GLY A 31 -9.88 4.35 14.77
C GLY A 31 -8.45 4.86 14.71
N VAL A 32 -7.75 4.74 15.83
CA VAL A 32 -6.35 5.17 15.99
C VAL A 32 -5.50 4.07 16.60
N ALA A 33 -4.24 4.02 16.18
CA ALA A 33 -3.21 3.35 16.97
C ALA A 33 -2.55 4.40 17.86
N LEU A 34 -2.95 4.41 19.14
CA LEU A 34 -2.48 5.40 20.12
C LEU A 34 -1.12 4.97 20.65
N THR A 35 -0.08 5.69 20.23
CA THR A 35 1.26 5.52 20.79
C THR A 35 1.34 6.19 22.16
N LEU A 36 1.61 5.41 23.20
CA LEU A 36 1.82 5.94 24.54
C LEU A 36 3.19 6.65 24.59
N ASP A 37 3.17 7.96 24.78
CA ASP A 37 4.37 8.81 24.82
C ASP A 37 4.07 10.09 25.63
N HIS A 38 5.09 10.89 25.90
CA HIS A 38 5.06 12.10 26.73
C HIS A 38 3.95 13.10 26.36
N ALA A 39 3.59 13.18 25.07
CA ALA A 39 2.70 14.23 24.56
C ALA A 39 1.23 13.83 24.45
N HIS A 40 0.92 12.58 24.07
CA HIS A 40 -0.45 12.14 23.81
C HIS A 40 -1.09 11.49 25.04
N LEU A 41 -0.41 10.51 25.63
CA LEU A 41 -0.84 9.85 26.87
C LEU A 41 0.40 9.27 27.55
N ASP A 42 0.84 9.93 28.61
CA ASP A 42 2.02 9.51 29.36
C ASP A 42 1.62 8.46 30.43
N PRO A 43 2.08 7.21 30.31
CA PRO A 43 1.74 6.13 31.24
C PRO A 43 2.32 6.32 32.65
N TYR A 44 3.24 7.27 32.82
CA TYR A 44 3.88 7.60 34.09
C TYR A 44 3.36 8.91 34.71
N ALA A 45 2.46 9.62 34.03
CA ALA A 45 1.90 10.85 34.57
C ALA A 45 1.12 10.59 35.88
N PRO A 46 1.25 11.47 36.90
CA PRO A 46 0.50 11.33 38.14
C PRO A 46 -1.02 11.30 37.95
N ASP A 47 -1.52 11.93 36.89
CA ASP A 47 -2.94 11.99 36.52
C ASP A 47 -3.33 11.00 35.41
N VAL A 48 -2.56 9.93 35.16
CA VAL A 48 -2.79 8.98 34.05
C VAL A 48 -4.22 8.41 34.04
N LYS A 49 -4.84 8.15 35.20
CA LYS A 49 -6.23 7.67 35.27
C LYS A 49 -7.22 8.69 34.71
N ASP A 50 -7.01 9.97 35.01
CA ASP A 50 -7.83 11.04 34.48
C ASP A 50 -7.55 11.27 33.00
N GLN A 51 -6.30 11.11 32.55
CA GLN A 51 -5.95 11.12 31.13
C GLN A 51 -6.67 10.01 30.36
N VAL A 52 -6.63 8.77 30.85
CA VAL A 52 -7.35 7.63 30.27
C VAL A 52 -8.86 7.92 30.17
N ALA A 53 -9.49 8.40 31.24
CA ALA A 53 -10.92 8.73 31.23
C ALA A 53 -11.27 9.90 30.29
N ARG A 54 -10.37 10.88 30.12
CA ARG A 54 -10.52 11.94 29.11
C ARG A 54 -10.38 11.38 27.69
N THR A 55 -9.35 10.59 27.43
CA THR A 55 -9.08 10.00 26.12
C THR A 55 -10.20 9.04 25.70
N ALA A 56 -10.70 8.19 26.60
CA ALA A 56 -11.84 7.31 26.32
C ALA A 56 -13.09 8.11 25.89
N ARG A 57 -13.37 9.24 26.54
CA ARG A 57 -14.47 10.14 26.13
C ARG A 57 -14.23 10.76 24.77
N LEU A 58 -13.02 11.26 24.51
CA LEU A 58 -12.68 11.85 23.21
C LEU A 58 -12.81 10.85 22.06
N LEU A 59 -12.37 9.61 22.28
CA LEU A 59 -12.51 8.51 21.31
C LEU A 59 -13.98 8.18 21.07
N ALA A 60 -14.78 8.04 22.14
CA ALA A 60 -16.21 7.73 22.05
C ALA A 60 -17.01 8.84 21.34
N GLU A 61 -16.74 10.12 21.64
CA GLU A 61 -17.37 11.27 20.98
C GLU A 61 -17.11 11.32 19.47
N ARG A 62 -16.00 10.72 19.02
CA ARG A 62 -15.56 10.67 17.62
C ARG A 62 -15.81 9.32 16.96
N GLU A 63 -16.42 8.38 17.68
CA GLU A 63 -16.65 6.99 17.24
C GLU A 63 -15.37 6.28 16.76
N LEU A 64 -14.22 6.64 17.36
CA LEU A 64 -12.92 6.05 17.03
C LEU A 64 -12.65 4.84 17.92
N ALA A 65 -12.42 3.69 17.30
CA ALA A 65 -11.80 2.56 17.99
C ALA A 65 -10.32 2.85 18.27
N VAL A 66 -9.71 2.06 19.16
CA VAL A 66 -8.31 2.26 19.55
C VAL A 66 -7.56 0.94 19.70
N VAL A 67 -6.32 0.93 19.24
CA VAL A 67 -5.28 0.00 19.68
C VAL A 67 -4.17 0.81 20.36
N VAL A 68 -3.44 0.20 21.28
CA VAL A 68 -2.37 0.85 22.04
C VAL A 68 -1.01 0.38 21.54
N GLU A 69 -0.13 1.32 21.23
CA GLU A 69 1.23 1.04 20.79
C GLU A 69 2.27 1.45 21.83
N THR A 70 3.35 0.66 21.91
CA THR A 70 4.42 0.83 22.90
C THR A 70 5.77 1.23 22.27
N GLY A 71 5.70 1.87 21.09
CA GLY A 71 6.85 2.25 20.24
C GLY A 71 7.52 3.60 20.56
N ALA A 72 7.18 4.25 21.69
CA ALA A 72 7.77 5.54 22.03
C ALA A 72 9.30 5.48 22.22
N ARG A 73 10.01 6.42 21.59
CA ARG A 73 11.47 6.34 21.43
C ARG A 73 12.22 6.51 22.72
N TYR A 74 11.85 7.48 23.55
CA TYR A 74 12.64 7.88 24.72
C TYR A 74 11.79 7.94 25.99
N LEU A 75 10.72 7.14 26.03
CA LEU A 75 9.80 7.11 27.16
C LEU A 75 10.46 6.57 28.43
N LEU A 76 11.20 5.46 28.30
CA LEU A 76 11.84 4.81 29.44
C LEU A 76 13.25 5.33 29.71
N ASP A 77 14.01 5.70 28.67
CA ASP A 77 15.35 6.24 28.80
C ASP A 77 15.51 7.46 27.88
N PRO A 78 15.86 8.66 28.41
CA PRO A 78 16.02 9.87 27.62
C PRO A 78 17.26 9.86 26.70
N ARG A 79 18.17 8.89 26.86
CA ARG A 79 19.43 8.78 26.10
C ARG A 79 19.43 7.59 25.14
N ARG A 80 18.73 6.51 25.48
CA ARG A 80 18.77 5.25 24.72
C ARG A 80 17.40 4.93 24.16
N LYS A 81 17.30 4.95 22.82
CA LYS A 81 16.06 4.62 22.10
C LYS A 81 15.53 3.26 22.55
N HIS A 82 14.27 3.25 22.98
CA HIS A 82 13.46 2.12 23.44
C HIS A 82 14.00 1.31 24.63
N ALA A 83 15.11 1.69 25.24
CA ALA A 83 15.71 0.94 26.33
C ALA A 83 15.10 1.34 27.69
N PRO A 84 15.05 0.43 28.68
CA PRO A 84 15.42 -0.99 28.58
C PRO A 84 14.37 -1.82 27.84
N THR A 85 14.80 -2.98 27.34
CA THR A 85 13.96 -4.01 26.71
C THR A 85 14.01 -5.30 27.55
N PHE A 86 13.31 -6.36 27.14
CA PHE A 86 13.42 -7.68 27.80
C PHE A 86 14.84 -8.25 27.79
N LEU A 87 15.67 -7.80 26.85
CA LEU A 87 17.01 -8.34 26.59
C LEU A 87 18.10 -7.65 27.42
N HIS A 88 17.73 -6.75 28.34
CA HIS A 88 18.64 -6.05 29.23
C HIS A 88 18.66 -6.72 30.61
N ASP A 89 19.78 -6.57 31.34
CA ASP A 89 19.97 -7.16 32.68
C ASP A 89 18.85 -6.80 33.66
N ASP A 90 18.31 -5.58 33.57
CA ASP A 90 17.14 -5.14 34.31
C ASP A 90 16.00 -4.77 33.34
N ALA A 91 15.08 -5.72 33.17
CA ALA A 91 13.87 -5.55 32.37
C ALA A 91 12.67 -5.00 33.17
N SER A 92 12.83 -4.70 34.48
CA SER A 92 11.71 -4.33 35.36
C SER A 92 10.91 -3.14 34.84
N ARG A 93 11.59 -2.11 34.33
CA ARG A 93 10.95 -0.92 33.74
C ARG A 93 10.20 -1.22 32.45
N ARG A 94 10.68 -2.16 31.64
CA ARG A 94 9.98 -2.61 30.42
C ARG A 94 8.71 -3.36 30.78
N VAL A 95 8.79 -4.29 31.73
CA VAL A 95 7.64 -5.05 32.20
C VAL A 95 6.59 -4.13 32.84
N ASP A 96 7.02 -3.20 33.71
CA ASP A 96 6.11 -2.20 34.31
C ASP A 96 5.43 -1.34 33.24
N PHE A 97 6.17 -0.86 32.23
CA PHE A 97 5.59 -0.10 31.13
C PHE A 97 4.53 -0.89 30.37
N LEU A 98 4.82 -2.14 30.00
CA LEU A 98 3.87 -2.97 29.25
C LEU A 98 2.62 -3.30 30.08
N LYS A 99 2.77 -3.54 31.38
CA LYS A 99 1.62 -3.70 32.30
C LYS A 99 0.77 -2.44 32.39
N ARG A 100 1.40 -1.26 32.49
CA ARG A 100 0.68 0.03 32.42
C ARG A 100 -0.02 0.23 31.09
N ALA A 101 0.61 -0.14 29.98
CA ALA A 101 -0.01 -0.06 28.66
C ALA A 101 -1.25 -0.95 28.57
N ILE A 102 -1.22 -2.13 29.19
CA ILE A 102 -2.37 -3.03 29.31
C ILE A 102 -3.48 -2.43 30.18
N ASP A 103 -3.16 -1.87 31.36
CA ASP A 103 -4.15 -1.19 32.21
C ASP A 103 -4.79 0.01 31.48
N ILE A 104 -3.99 0.77 30.72
CA ILE A 104 -4.47 1.86 29.88
C ILE A 104 -5.39 1.34 28.77
N ALA A 105 -4.98 0.29 28.07
CA ALA A 105 -5.77 -0.36 27.03
C ALA A 105 -7.12 -0.86 27.57
N GLU A 106 -7.15 -1.49 28.74
CA GLU A 106 -8.38 -1.88 29.43
C GLU A 106 -9.27 -0.65 29.70
N GLY A 107 -8.72 0.42 30.28
CA GLY A 107 -9.46 1.64 30.58
C GLY A 107 -9.96 2.40 29.35
N LEU A 108 -9.32 2.21 28.19
CA LEU A 108 -9.75 2.77 26.90
C LEU A 108 -10.72 1.85 26.13
N GLY A 109 -10.86 0.58 26.54
CA GLY A 109 -11.56 -0.43 25.76
C GLY A 109 -10.86 -0.76 24.43
N ALA A 110 -9.52 -0.76 24.43
CA ALA A 110 -8.72 -0.97 23.24
C ALA A 110 -8.81 -2.41 22.72
N GLU A 111 -8.74 -2.56 21.39
CA GLU A 111 -8.83 -3.86 20.73
C GLU A 111 -7.58 -4.72 20.97
N ALA A 112 -6.41 -4.08 21.13
CA ALA A 112 -5.14 -4.73 21.39
C ALA A 112 -4.08 -3.75 21.95
N VAL A 113 -3.03 -4.32 22.53
CA VAL A 113 -1.74 -3.68 22.82
C VAL A 113 -0.66 -4.32 21.96
N SER A 114 0.12 -3.52 21.21
CA SER A 114 1.29 -4.00 20.46
C SER A 114 2.59 -3.83 21.26
N PHE A 115 3.48 -4.82 21.20
CA PHE A 115 4.83 -4.76 21.77
C PHE A 115 5.83 -5.64 21.01
N TRP A 116 7.12 -5.42 21.23
CA TRP A 116 8.22 -6.02 20.45
C TRP A 116 9.42 -6.43 21.34
N ALA A 117 10.38 -7.16 20.76
CA ALA A 117 11.52 -7.79 21.44
C ALA A 117 12.63 -6.80 21.90
N GLY A 118 13.19 -6.09 20.94
CA GLY A 118 14.35 -5.22 21.07
C GLY A 118 15.57 -5.77 20.37
N VAL A 119 16.58 -4.92 20.19
CA VAL A 119 17.88 -5.32 19.65
C VAL A 119 18.65 -6.08 20.72
N ARG A 120 19.16 -7.27 20.38
CA ARG A 120 20.00 -8.06 21.28
C ARG A 120 21.29 -7.31 21.63
N PRO A 121 21.58 -7.05 22.92
CA PRO A 121 22.86 -6.46 23.30
C PRO A 121 24.03 -7.38 22.92
N PRO A 122 25.18 -6.85 22.43
CA PRO A 122 26.28 -7.69 21.94
C PRO A 122 26.89 -8.65 22.97
N HIS A 123 26.75 -8.35 24.27
CA HIS A 123 27.27 -9.18 25.37
C HIS A 123 26.32 -10.30 25.80
N VAL A 124 25.06 -10.30 25.33
CA VAL A 124 24.06 -11.31 25.66
C VAL A 124 24.08 -12.40 24.57
N SER A 125 24.25 -13.67 24.96
CA SER A 125 24.23 -14.78 24.00
C SER A 125 22.84 -14.92 23.36
N ALA A 126 22.75 -15.58 22.20
CA ALA A 126 21.46 -15.78 21.54
C ALA A 126 20.51 -16.60 22.43
N GLU A 127 21.02 -17.66 23.05
CA GLU A 127 20.26 -18.56 23.93
C GLU A 127 19.67 -17.79 25.12
N VAL A 128 20.48 -16.99 25.80
CA VAL A 128 20.03 -16.17 26.93
C VAL A 128 19.01 -15.13 26.48
N ALA A 129 19.23 -14.48 25.34
CA ALA A 129 18.30 -13.49 24.81
C ALA A 129 16.91 -14.09 24.52
N TRP A 130 16.86 -15.28 23.92
CA TRP A 130 15.60 -16.00 23.67
C TRP A 130 14.91 -16.44 24.96
N GLN A 131 15.67 -16.88 25.97
CA GLN A 131 15.11 -17.24 27.27
C GLN A 131 14.49 -16.02 27.97
N LEU A 132 15.25 -14.92 28.08
CA LEU A 132 14.77 -13.68 28.71
C LEU A 132 13.52 -13.13 28.00
N LEU A 133 13.51 -13.17 26.66
CA LEU A 133 12.35 -12.75 25.89
C LEU A 133 11.12 -13.61 26.17
N ALA A 134 11.28 -14.93 26.17
CA ALA A 134 10.16 -15.85 26.42
C ALA A 134 9.57 -15.68 27.83
N GLU A 135 10.42 -15.56 28.86
CA GLU A 135 10.00 -15.34 30.24
C GLU A 135 9.24 -14.00 30.39
N GLY A 136 9.79 -12.92 29.84
CA GLY A 136 9.13 -11.60 29.88
C GLY A 136 7.82 -11.54 29.09
N CYS A 137 7.77 -12.20 27.93
CA CYS A 137 6.53 -12.30 27.14
C CYS A 137 5.45 -13.11 27.89
N ALA A 138 5.81 -14.23 28.52
CA ALA A 138 4.86 -15.03 29.28
C ALA A 138 4.26 -14.23 30.46
N GLU A 139 5.07 -13.43 31.15
CA GLU A 139 4.58 -12.56 32.22
C GLU A 139 3.60 -11.49 31.71
N VAL A 140 3.95 -10.80 30.62
CA VAL A 140 3.13 -9.71 30.05
C VAL A 140 1.84 -10.24 29.44
N VAL A 141 1.90 -11.35 28.69
CA VAL A 141 0.72 -12.00 28.09
C VAL A 141 -0.21 -12.55 29.18
N GLY A 142 0.33 -13.15 30.24
CA GLY A 142 -0.47 -13.60 31.39
C GLY A 142 -1.21 -12.43 32.05
N TYR A 143 -0.51 -11.31 32.27
CA TYR A 143 -1.12 -10.10 32.83
C TYR A 143 -2.21 -9.49 31.94
N ALA A 144 -2.02 -9.53 30.61
CA ALA A 144 -3.02 -9.10 29.63
C ALA A 144 -4.27 -9.99 29.65
N ALA A 145 -4.08 -11.31 29.75
CA ALA A 145 -5.18 -12.28 29.82
C ALA A 145 -6.06 -12.06 31.07
N GLU A 146 -5.47 -11.77 32.23
CA GLU A 146 -6.21 -11.44 33.46
C GLU A 146 -7.14 -10.23 33.32
N ARG A 147 -6.82 -9.30 32.41
CA ARG A 147 -7.57 -8.06 32.13
C ARG A 147 -8.44 -8.17 30.87
N GLY A 148 -8.44 -9.31 30.20
CA GLY A 148 -9.18 -9.50 28.95
C GLY A 148 -8.66 -8.62 27.79
N VAL A 149 -7.41 -8.18 27.84
CA VAL A 149 -6.77 -7.37 26.80
C VAL A 149 -5.94 -8.27 25.88
N ALA A 150 -6.08 -8.11 24.57
CA ALA A 150 -5.24 -8.80 23.61
C ALA A 150 -3.85 -8.16 23.53
N ALA A 151 -2.79 -8.96 23.71
CA ALA A 151 -1.41 -8.51 23.55
C ALA A 151 -0.80 -9.11 22.28
N GLY A 152 -0.54 -8.25 21.29
CA GLY A 152 0.07 -8.62 20.01
C GLY A 152 1.59 -8.39 20.05
N PHE A 153 2.35 -9.44 19.79
CA PHE A 153 3.79 -9.30 19.59
C PHE A 153 4.08 -8.97 18.12
N GLU A 154 4.93 -7.97 17.89
CA GLU A 154 5.32 -7.49 16.57
C GLU A 154 6.75 -7.94 16.23
N PRO A 155 6.94 -8.71 15.14
CA PRO A 155 8.26 -8.93 14.56
C PRO A 155 8.79 -7.66 13.90
N GLU A 156 10.00 -7.26 14.24
CA GLU A 156 10.62 -6.02 13.75
C GLU A 156 11.99 -6.29 13.11
N PRO A 157 12.23 -5.83 11.86
CA PRO A 157 13.53 -5.92 11.22
C PRO A 157 14.65 -5.28 12.06
N GLY A 158 15.70 -6.05 12.35
CA GLY A 158 16.85 -5.66 13.16
C GLY A 158 16.73 -5.94 14.67
N MET A 159 15.63 -6.54 15.14
CA MET A 159 15.46 -6.98 16.52
C MET A 159 15.76 -8.48 16.72
N LEU A 160 15.57 -9.05 17.91
CA LEU A 160 15.78 -10.49 18.12
C LEU A 160 14.74 -11.37 17.38
N VAL A 161 13.53 -10.86 17.22
CA VAL A 161 12.43 -11.49 16.50
C VAL A 161 12.11 -10.59 15.31
N GLU A 162 12.56 -11.00 14.13
CA GLU A 162 12.50 -10.16 12.93
C GLU A 162 11.51 -10.67 11.90
N THR A 163 11.21 -11.97 11.94
CA THR A 163 10.35 -12.67 10.97
C THR A 163 9.18 -13.39 11.63
N LEU A 164 8.20 -13.79 10.83
CA LEU A 164 7.11 -14.69 11.21
C LEU A 164 7.66 -16.03 11.71
N ALA A 165 8.75 -16.54 11.12
CA ALA A 165 9.38 -17.77 11.59
C ALA A 165 9.94 -17.61 13.02
N ASP A 166 10.57 -16.48 13.31
CA ASP A 166 11.03 -16.16 14.67
C ASP A 166 9.84 -16.00 15.63
N TRP A 167 8.75 -15.40 15.17
CA TRP A 167 7.53 -15.27 15.97
C TRP A 167 6.92 -16.64 16.30
N PHE A 168 6.84 -17.56 15.34
CA PHE A 168 6.37 -18.93 15.60
C PHE A 168 7.26 -19.65 16.62
N ARG A 169 8.58 -19.49 16.51
CA ARG A 169 9.52 -19.99 17.52
C ARG A 169 9.25 -19.38 18.90
N LEU A 170 9.02 -18.07 18.99
CA LEU A 170 8.69 -17.43 20.27
C LEU A 170 7.37 -17.98 20.82
N ARG A 171 6.36 -18.16 19.97
CA ARG A 171 5.06 -18.72 20.34
C ARG A 171 5.17 -20.14 20.88
N GLU A 172 6.08 -20.97 20.37
CA GLU A 172 6.35 -22.31 20.93
C GLU A 172 6.88 -22.23 22.37
N LEU A 173 7.69 -21.21 22.69
CA LEU A 173 8.28 -21.01 24.01
C LEU A 173 7.29 -20.38 25.00
N VAL A 174 6.45 -19.46 24.55
CA VAL A 174 5.53 -18.68 25.40
C VAL A 174 4.16 -19.37 25.55
N GLY A 175 3.64 -19.96 24.47
CA GLY A 175 2.32 -20.58 24.43
C GLY A 175 1.33 -19.89 23.47
N ALA A 176 0.15 -20.49 23.33
CA ALA A 176 -0.86 -20.10 22.34
C ALA A 176 -1.53 -18.73 22.56
N ASP A 177 -1.33 -18.16 23.75
CA ASP A 177 -1.84 -16.84 24.13
C ASP A 177 -1.00 -15.71 23.56
N LEU A 178 0.24 -15.98 23.11
CA LEU A 178 1.01 -15.02 22.33
C LEU A 178 0.31 -14.80 20.97
N LYS A 179 -0.23 -13.60 20.78
CA LYS A 179 -0.86 -13.15 19.53
C LYS A 179 0.10 -12.32 18.70
N LEU A 180 -0.30 -12.01 17.47
CA LEU A 180 0.51 -11.32 16.48
C LEU A 180 -0.03 -9.92 16.22
N THR A 181 0.85 -8.93 16.33
CA THR A 181 0.71 -7.68 15.57
C THR A 181 1.49 -7.87 14.28
N LEU A 182 0.82 -7.72 13.14
CA LEU A 182 1.49 -7.81 11.85
C LEU A 182 1.70 -6.43 11.26
N ASP A 183 2.95 -6.06 11.05
CA ASP A 183 3.30 -4.95 10.17
C ASP A 183 3.45 -5.46 8.73
N ILE A 184 2.64 -4.90 7.83
CA ILE A 184 2.63 -5.28 6.40
C ILE A 184 3.91 -4.83 5.68
N GLY A 185 4.46 -3.68 6.07
CA GLY A 185 5.72 -3.15 5.56
C GLY A 185 6.89 -4.09 5.89
N HIS A 186 6.96 -4.57 7.13
CA HIS A 186 8.00 -5.50 7.60
C HIS A 186 8.01 -6.81 6.81
N CYS A 187 6.83 -7.30 6.39
CA CYS A 187 6.73 -8.44 5.49
C CYS A 187 7.50 -8.18 4.18
N ARG A 188 7.35 -6.98 3.60
CA ARG A 188 8.10 -6.63 2.39
C ARG A 188 9.58 -6.39 2.66
N ALA A 189 9.94 -5.85 3.82
CA ALA A 189 11.35 -5.60 4.14
C ALA A 189 12.12 -6.91 4.32
N ASN A 190 11.55 -7.87 5.07
CA ASN A 190 12.32 -8.98 5.65
C ASN A 190 11.85 -10.39 5.25
N GLU A 191 10.56 -10.60 4.96
CA GLU A 191 10.04 -11.96 4.72
C GLU A 191 10.42 -12.48 3.33
N PRO A 192 10.83 -13.75 3.20
CA PRO A 192 11.11 -14.35 1.90
C PRO A 192 9.84 -14.56 1.06
N ALA A 193 8.69 -14.74 1.72
CA ALA A 193 7.41 -14.91 1.06
C ALA A 193 6.88 -13.59 0.47
N ASP A 194 5.86 -13.69 -0.40
CA ASP A 194 5.11 -12.52 -0.81
C ASP A 194 4.24 -11.99 0.34
N VAL A 195 3.97 -10.69 0.33
CA VAL A 195 3.27 -10.01 1.45
C VAL A 195 1.87 -10.57 1.67
N ALA A 196 1.14 -10.94 0.61
CA ALA A 196 -0.20 -11.49 0.75
C ALA A 196 -0.16 -12.90 1.38
N GLU A 197 0.87 -13.69 1.10
CA GLU A 197 1.10 -14.98 1.75
C GLU A 197 1.50 -14.83 3.22
N CYS A 198 2.36 -13.86 3.56
CA CYS A 198 2.63 -13.51 4.96
C CYS A 198 1.34 -13.21 5.72
N VAL A 199 0.43 -12.43 5.13
CA VAL A 199 -0.88 -12.13 5.71
C VAL A 199 -1.72 -13.39 5.93
N ARG A 200 -1.72 -14.35 4.98
CA ARG A 200 -2.47 -15.62 5.14
C ARG A 200 -1.91 -16.47 6.26
N ILE A 201 -0.58 -16.57 6.35
CA ILE A 201 0.13 -17.28 7.43
C ILE A 201 -0.19 -16.66 8.79
N ALA A 202 -0.16 -15.33 8.86
CA ALA A 202 -0.42 -14.56 10.08
C ALA A 202 -1.89 -14.58 10.52
N GLY A 203 -2.83 -14.67 9.57
CA GLY A 203 -4.27 -14.48 9.75
C GLY A 203 -4.89 -15.07 11.03
N PRO A 204 -4.70 -16.37 11.31
CA PRO A 204 -5.26 -17.03 12.51
C PRO A 204 -4.75 -16.49 13.85
N HIS A 205 -3.73 -15.64 13.85
CA HIS A 205 -3.03 -15.16 15.04
C HIS A 205 -3.16 -13.65 15.25
N LEU A 206 -3.73 -12.92 14.29
CA LEU A 206 -3.79 -11.46 14.29
C LEU A 206 -4.70 -10.91 15.40
N VAL A 207 -4.17 -9.92 16.12
CA VAL A 207 -4.96 -9.04 17.00
C VAL A 207 -4.79 -7.56 16.66
N ASN A 208 -3.71 -7.21 15.94
CA ASN A 208 -3.47 -5.87 15.43
C ASN A 208 -2.77 -5.96 14.06
N VAL A 209 -2.96 -4.95 13.21
CA VAL A 209 -2.28 -4.81 11.92
C VAL A 209 -1.80 -3.38 11.74
N GLN A 210 -0.52 -3.22 11.46
CA GLN A 210 0.09 -1.98 10.99
C GLN A 210 0.32 -2.05 9.48
N ILE A 211 0.22 -0.90 8.80
CA ILE A 211 0.34 -0.81 7.37
C ILE A 211 1.09 0.45 6.92
N ASP A 212 2.10 0.25 6.10
CA ASP A 212 2.83 1.27 5.36
C ASP A 212 3.43 0.62 4.10
N ASP A 213 4.20 1.40 3.33
CA ASP A 213 4.91 0.89 2.17
C ASP A 213 6.40 0.76 2.48
N MET A 214 7.04 -0.31 1.98
CA MET A 214 8.46 -0.56 2.20
C MET A 214 9.11 -1.16 0.96
N ARG A 215 10.45 -1.17 0.96
CA ARG A 215 11.28 -1.80 -0.07
C ARG A 215 11.99 -3.03 0.49
N ARG A 216 12.26 -4.00 -0.38
CA ARG A 216 12.98 -5.22 0.02
C ARG A 216 14.34 -4.88 0.62
N GLY A 217 14.64 -5.43 1.80
CA GLY A 217 15.93 -5.27 2.48
C GLY A 217 16.18 -3.89 3.10
N VAL A 218 15.19 -2.99 3.10
CA VAL A 218 15.31 -1.65 3.70
C VAL A 218 14.16 -1.45 4.69
N HIS A 219 14.50 -1.32 5.97
CA HIS A 219 13.54 -1.00 7.02
C HIS A 219 13.33 0.52 7.08
N GLU A 220 12.40 1.00 6.25
CA GLU A 220 11.97 2.40 6.19
C GLU A 220 10.47 2.47 5.86
N HIS A 221 9.67 3.01 6.78
CA HIS A 221 8.24 3.23 6.56
C HIS A 221 8.04 4.39 5.58
N LEU A 222 7.48 4.10 4.40
CA LEU A 222 7.23 5.05 3.32
C LEU A 222 5.73 5.29 3.14
N GLU A 223 5.38 6.47 2.61
CA GLU A 223 4.03 6.72 2.10
C GLU A 223 3.65 5.73 0.99
N PHE A 224 2.37 5.41 0.89
CA PHE A 224 1.87 4.46 -0.11
C PHE A 224 2.19 4.87 -1.55
N GLY A 225 2.77 3.94 -2.31
CA GLY A 225 3.23 4.14 -3.68
C GLY A 225 4.68 4.59 -3.81
N ALA A 226 5.39 4.81 -2.69
CA ALA A 226 6.83 5.09 -2.70
C ALA A 226 7.71 3.84 -2.48
N GLY A 227 7.11 2.74 -2.02
CA GLY A 227 7.75 1.44 -1.85
C GLY A 227 7.42 0.47 -2.98
N GLU A 228 7.30 -0.81 -2.65
CA GLU A 228 7.23 -1.92 -3.61
C GLU A 228 6.01 -2.84 -3.40
N ILE A 229 5.10 -2.50 -2.48
CA ILE A 229 3.99 -3.38 -2.12
C ILE A 229 2.83 -3.22 -3.11
N ASP A 230 2.35 -4.34 -3.68
CA ASP A 230 1.06 -4.40 -4.38
C ASP A 230 -0.07 -4.61 -3.36
N PHE A 231 -0.67 -3.51 -2.88
CA PHE A 231 -1.65 -3.51 -1.80
C PHE A 231 -2.99 -4.21 -2.09
N PRO A 232 -3.61 -4.12 -3.29
CA PRO A 232 -4.89 -4.77 -3.58
C PRO A 232 -4.96 -6.27 -3.19
N PRO A 233 -4.02 -7.15 -3.60
CA PRO A 233 -4.04 -8.54 -3.15
C PRO A 233 -3.75 -8.72 -1.65
N VAL A 234 -2.97 -7.83 -1.03
CA VAL A 234 -2.65 -7.87 0.40
C VAL A 234 -3.89 -7.57 1.25
N LEU A 235 -4.58 -6.46 0.94
CA LEU A 235 -5.82 -6.09 1.63
C LEU A 235 -6.92 -7.14 1.40
N ARG A 236 -6.97 -7.74 0.20
CA ARG A 236 -7.88 -8.84 -0.06
C ARG A 236 -7.55 -10.08 0.78
N ALA A 237 -6.28 -10.46 0.85
CA ALA A 237 -5.84 -11.58 1.69
C ALA A 237 -6.21 -11.34 3.16
N LEU A 238 -6.02 -10.12 3.67
CA LEU A 238 -6.40 -9.76 5.04
C LEU A 238 -7.92 -9.85 5.26
N ALA A 239 -8.73 -9.41 4.30
CA ALA A 239 -10.17 -9.58 4.38
C ALA A 239 -10.59 -11.06 4.34
N ASP A 240 -9.87 -11.90 3.60
CA ASP A 240 -10.13 -13.34 3.48
C ASP A 240 -9.79 -14.12 4.76
N THR A 241 -8.89 -13.61 5.62
CA THR A 241 -8.64 -14.21 6.95
C THR A 241 -9.81 -13.97 7.92
N GLY A 242 -10.71 -13.04 7.59
CA GLY A 242 -11.81 -12.64 8.46
C GLY A 242 -11.40 -11.65 9.55
N TYR A 243 -10.21 -11.04 9.45
CA TYR A 243 -9.75 -10.01 10.40
C TYR A 243 -10.73 -8.83 10.49
N ARG A 244 -11.06 -8.42 11.71
CA ARG A 244 -12.05 -7.36 12.00
C ARG A 244 -11.50 -6.18 12.82
N GLY A 245 -10.25 -6.28 13.26
CA GLY A 245 -9.61 -5.21 14.01
C GLY A 245 -9.19 -4.04 13.12
N LEU A 246 -8.53 -3.05 13.73
CA LEU A 246 -7.95 -1.94 13.00
C LEU A 246 -6.77 -2.37 12.10
N VAL A 247 -6.67 -1.73 10.95
CA VAL A 247 -5.52 -1.74 10.05
C VAL A 247 -4.94 -0.32 10.07
N ALA A 248 -3.97 -0.09 10.95
CA ALA A 248 -3.51 1.25 11.29
C ALA A 248 -2.29 1.67 10.46
N VAL A 249 -2.36 2.86 9.85
CA VAL A 249 -1.23 3.42 9.10
C VAL A 249 -0.10 3.81 10.04
N GLU A 250 1.12 3.31 9.80
CA GLU A 250 2.30 3.60 10.63
C GLU A 250 3.35 4.43 9.88
N LEU A 251 3.41 5.73 10.19
CA LEU A 251 4.33 6.68 9.51
C LEU A 251 5.02 7.62 10.50
N PRO A 252 5.86 7.11 11.42
CA PRO A 252 6.41 7.87 12.55
C PRO A 252 7.38 9.00 12.15
N ARG A 253 7.76 9.11 10.87
CA ARG A 253 8.66 10.17 10.35
C ARG A 253 7.94 11.25 9.53
N HIS A 254 6.62 11.13 9.38
CA HIS A 254 5.82 12.02 8.52
C HIS A 254 4.98 13.04 9.30
N SER A 255 5.24 13.21 10.60
CA SER A 255 4.55 14.19 11.47
C SER A 255 4.63 15.66 11.01
N HIS A 256 5.54 16.00 10.10
CA HIS A 256 5.67 17.35 9.55
C HIS A 256 4.55 17.70 8.55
N ALA A 257 3.85 16.71 7.98
CA ALA A 257 2.77 16.89 7.01
C ALA A 257 1.54 16.01 7.35
N ALA A 258 1.31 15.76 8.66
CA ALA A 258 0.42 14.72 9.15
C ALA A 258 -1.01 14.74 8.56
N PRO A 259 -1.73 15.88 8.48
CA PRO A 259 -3.09 15.89 7.94
C PRO A 259 -3.15 15.50 6.46
N ASP A 260 -2.22 16.00 5.64
CA ASP A 260 -2.18 15.73 4.21
C ASP A 260 -1.77 14.28 3.93
N VAL A 261 -0.81 13.75 4.70
CA VAL A 261 -0.37 12.35 4.61
C VAL A 261 -1.51 11.42 5.01
N ALA A 262 -2.19 11.68 6.13
CA ALA A 262 -3.35 10.89 6.55
C ALA A 262 -4.48 10.91 5.50
N ALA A 263 -4.80 12.06 4.91
CA ALA A 263 -5.81 12.17 3.87
C ALA A 263 -5.47 11.33 2.63
N ARG A 264 -4.22 11.43 2.14
CA ARG A 264 -3.75 10.64 1.00
C ARG A 264 -3.73 9.15 1.32
N SER A 265 -3.28 8.77 2.52
CA SER A 265 -3.21 7.40 2.97
C SER A 265 -4.57 6.71 2.99
N LEU A 266 -5.60 7.36 3.55
CA LEU A 266 -6.95 6.80 3.55
C LEU A 266 -7.53 6.68 2.14
N SER A 267 -7.31 7.68 1.29
CA SER A 267 -7.74 7.64 -0.11
C SER A 267 -7.09 6.47 -0.86
N PHE A 268 -5.80 6.25 -0.65
CA PHE A 268 -5.06 5.14 -1.24
C PHE A 268 -5.61 3.79 -0.78
N LEU A 269 -5.78 3.60 0.53
CA LEU A 269 -6.24 2.32 1.10
C LEU A 269 -7.65 1.96 0.61
N ARG A 270 -8.57 2.93 0.54
CA ARG A 270 -9.92 2.72 0.00
C ARG A 270 -9.87 2.32 -1.49
N ALA A 271 -9.03 2.97 -2.29
CA ALA A 271 -8.84 2.64 -3.69
C ALA A 271 -8.25 1.22 -3.86
N ALA A 272 -7.20 0.89 -3.10
CA ALA A 272 -6.56 -0.42 -3.14
C ALA A 272 -7.52 -1.53 -2.70
N GLN A 273 -8.32 -1.31 -1.67
CA GLN A 273 -9.33 -2.26 -1.22
C GLN A 273 -10.41 -2.48 -2.27
N TRP A 274 -10.95 -1.40 -2.88
CA TRP A 274 -11.94 -1.53 -3.96
C TRP A 274 -11.39 -2.36 -5.12
N LEU A 275 -10.14 -2.11 -5.52
CA LEU A 275 -9.51 -2.85 -6.60
C LEU A 275 -9.28 -4.32 -6.22
N GLY A 276 -8.84 -4.60 -5.00
CA GLY A 276 -8.65 -5.97 -4.50
C GLY A 276 -9.95 -6.77 -4.51
N ASP A 277 -11.05 -6.16 -4.08
CA ASP A 277 -12.38 -6.77 -4.10
C ASP A 277 -12.92 -6.97 -5.54
N ALA A 278 -12.71 -5.99 -6.42
CA ALA A 278 -13.10 -6.07 -7.82
C ALA A 278 -12.34 -7.19 -8.56
N LEU A 279 -11.02 -7.27 -8.37
CA LEU A 279 -10.19 -8.33 -8.93
C LEU A 279 -10.58 -9.71 -8.39
N HIS A 280 -10.88 -9.82 -7.08
CA HIS A 280 -11.37 -11.07 -6.52
C HIS A 280 -12.71 -11.49 -7.16
N ARG A 281 -13.66 -10.56 -7.30
CA ARG A 281 -14.98 -10.85 -7.91
C ARG A 281 -14.84 -11.36 -9.34
N LEU A 282 -13.94 -10.79 -10.13
CA LEU A 282 -13.72 -11.22 -11.52
C LEU A 282 -13.23 -12.66 -11.65
N ARG A 283 -12.57 -13.22 -10.63
CA ARG A 283 -12.16 -14.64 -10.64
C ARG A 283 -13.34 -15.61 -10.67
N THR A 284 -14.48 -15.23 -10.11
CA THR A 284 -15.68 -16.07 -10.03
C THR A 284 -16.79 -15.58 -10.96
N GLU A 285 -16.80 -14.29 -11.29
CA GLU A 285 -17.80 -13.63 -12.14
C GLU A 285 -17.11 -12.77 -13.22
N PRO A 286 -16.48 -13.35 -14.26
CA PRO A 286 -15.79 -12.57 -15.29
C PRO A 286 -16.69 -11.52 -15.97
N ALA A 287 -17.97 -11.84 -16.16
CA ALA A 287 -18.97 -10.94 -16.74
C ALA A 287 -19.18 -9.64 -15.93
N ALA A 288 -18.74 -9.58 -14.67
CA ALA A 288 -18.78 -8.36 -13.87
C ALA A 288 -17.92 -7.23 -14.46
N ILE A 289 -16.98 -7.53 -15.38
CA ILE A 289 -16.13 -6.56 -16.06
C ILE A 289 -16.94 -5.43 -16.72
N ALA A 290 -18.10 -5.75 -17.29
CA ALA A 290 -18.99 -4.78 -17.93
C ALA A 290 -19.46 -3.67 -16.96
N THR A 291 -19.51 -3.97 -15.66
CA THR A 291 -19.88 -2.99 -14.62
C THR A 291 -18.67 -2.40 -13.90
N LEU A 292 -17.59 -3.16 -13.75
CA LEU A 292 -16.40 -2.75 -13.00
C LEU A 292 -15.50 -1.81 -13.82
N LEU A 293 -15.39 -2.02 -15.13
CA LEU A 293 -14.61 -1.17 -16.03
C LEU A 293 -15.06 0.32 -16.00
N PRO A 294 -16.37 0.65 -16.13
CA PRO A 294 -16.84 2.02 -15.99
C PRO A 294 -16.82 2.53 -14.54
N ALA A 295 -16.89 1.63 -13.55
CA ALA A 295 -16.83 2.00 -12.14
C ALA A 295 -15.42 2.34 -11.66
N ALA A 296 -14.36 1.92 -12.37
CA ALA A 296 -12.96 2.05 -11.96
C ALA A 296 -12.60 3.46 -11.50
N ARG A 297 -12.97 4.50 -12.26
CA ARG A 297 -12.68 5.90 -11.88
C ARG A 297 -13.31 6.31 -10.55
N ARG A 298 -14.51 5.82 -10.23
CA ARG A 298 -15.16 6.09 -8.93
C ARG A 298 -14.53 5.25 -7.81
N GLY A 299 -14.10 4.04 -8.13
CA GLY A 299 -13.49 3.11 -7.18
C GLY A 299 -12.08 3.51 -6.73
N VAL A 300 -11.22 3.90 -7.66
CA VAL A 300 -9.80 4.20 -7.38
C VAL A 300 -9.40 5.66 -7.55
N GLY A 301 -10.34 6.52 -7.95
CA GLY A 301 -10.05 7.91 -8.29
C GLY A 301 -9.47 8.09 -9.70
N ARG A 302 -9.39 9.34 -10.16
CA ARG A 302 -9.02 9.66 -11.55
C ARG A 302 -7.60 9.23 -11.92
N ALA A 303 -6.63 9.43 -11.03
CA ALA A 303 -5.21 9.21 -11.31
C ALA A 303 -4.88 7.72 -11.54
N ALA A 304 -5.52 6.82 -10.78
CA ALA A 304 -5.26 5.38 -10.85
C ALA A 304 -6.25 4.62 -11.76
N ALA A 305 -7.25 5.30 -12.35
CA ALA A 305 -8.35 4.65 -13.07
C ALA A 305 -7.88 3.81 -14.27
N GLU A 306 -6.88 4.27 -15.02
CA GLU A 306 -6.37 3.54 -16.18
C GLU A 306 -5.70 2.23 -15.78
N ASP A 307 -4.75 2.28 -14.85
CA ASP A 307 -4.06 1.09 -14.34
C ASP A 307 -5.07 0.09 -13.77
N ALA A 308 -6.04 0.56 -12.98
CA ALA A 308 -7.11 -0.28 -12.46
C ALA A 308 -7.91 -0.96 -13.58
N ARG A 309 -8.31 -0.23 -14.64
CA ARG A 309 -9.04 -0.83 -15.77
C ARG A 309 -8.23 -1.89 -16.49
N VAL A 310 -6.94 -1.65 -16.74
CA VAL A 310 -6.03 -2.61 -17.37
C VAL A 310 -5.92 -3.88 -16.52
N ARG A 311 -5.71 -3.74 -15.21
CA ARG A 311 -5.69 -4.87 -14.26
C ARG A 311 -7.01 -5.64 -14.23
N LEU A 312 -8.14 -4.94 -14.24
CA LEU A 312 -9.47 -5.57 -14.29
C LEU A 312 -9.67 -6.37 -15.58
N LEU A 313 -9.26 -5.82 -16.74
CA LEU A 313 -9.33 -6.53 -18.03
C LEU A 313 -8.45 -7.77 -18.05
N HIS A 314 -7.22 -7.69 -17.53
CA HIS A 314 -6.35 -8.87 -17.40
C HIS A 314 -6.94 -9.93 -16.48
N ALA A 315 -7.56 -9.53 -15.36
CA ALA A 315 -8.19 -10.48 -14.43
C ALA A 315 -9.47 -11.11 -15.00
N ALA A 316 -10.26 -10.34 -15.76
CA ALA A 316 -11.46 -10.84 -16.43
C ALA A 316 -11.13 -11.75 -17.61
N ALA A 317 -10.00 -11.51 -18.28
CA ALA A 317 -9.54 -12.21 -19.49
C ALA A 317 -10.68 -12.35 -20.54
N PRO A 318 -11.31 -11.23 -20.96
CA PRO A 318 -12.43 -11.29 -21.88
C PRO A 318 -12.03 -11.93 -23.21
N SER A 319 -12.96 -12.65 -23.83
CA SER A 319 -12.83 -13.10 -25.21
C SER A 319 -12.67 -11.92 -26.17
N ARG A 320 -12.22 -12.21 -27.40
CA ARG A 320 -12.08 -11.20 -28.47
C ARG A 320 -13.38 -10.43 -28.70
N ASP A 321 -14.52 -11.13 -28.70
CA ASP A 321 -15.83 -10.52 -28.95
C ASP A 321 -16.28 -9.64 -27.79
N GLU A 322 -16.07 -10.08 -26.54
CA GLU A 322 -16.36 -9.28 -25.34
C GLU A 322 -15.47 -8.03 -25.28
N ALA A 323 -14.17 -8.16 -25.56
CA ALA A 323 -13.25 -7.02 -25.62
C ALA A 323 -13.68 -6.02 -26.71
N ALA A 324 -14.10 -6.51 -27.89
CA ALA A 324 -14.61 -5.68 -28.96
C ALA A 324 -15.92 -4.96 -28.58
N GLU A 325 -16.80 -5.61 -27.82
CA GLU A 325 -18.03 -5.01 -27.29
C GLU A 325 -17.73 -3.90 -26.26
N LEU A 326 -16.84 -4.19 -25.29
CA LEU A 326 -16.37 -3.22 -24.31
C LEU A 326 -15.73 -2.00 -24.99
N TYR A 327 -14.90 -2.22 -26.00
CA TYR A 327 -14.32 -1.14 -26.79
C TYR A 327 -15.39 -0.35 -27.56
N ARG A 328 -16.34 -1.02 -28.23
CA ARG A 328 -17.35 -0.35 -29.06
C ARG A 328 -18.23 0.61 -28.25
N TYR A 329 -18.66 0.19 -27.06
CA TYR A 329 -19.59 0.96 -26.24
C TYR A 329 -18.94 1.79 -25.13
N GLY A 330 -17.64 1.60 -24.90
CA GLY A 330 -16.89 2.34 -23.88
C GLY A 330 -16.56 3.78 -24.27
N ASP A 331 -16.28 4.60 -23.25
CA ASP A 331 -15.69 5.92 -23.43
C ASP A 331 -14.22 5.84 -23.88
N ASN A 332 -13.59 6.98 -24.18
CA ASN A 332 -12.21 6.97 -24.68
C ASN A 332 -11.19 6.46 -23.63
N ASP A 333 -11.46 6.58 -22.34
CA ASP A 333 -10.56 6.06 -21.31
C ASP A 333 -10.71 4.53 -21.18
N GLU A 334 -11.94 4.02 -21.34
CA GLU A 334 -12.25 2.59 -21.37
C GLU A 334 -11.68 1.91 -22.62
N LYS A 335 -11.90 2.51 -23.80
CA LYS A 335 -11.30 2.07 -25.07
C LYS A 335 -9.79 1.97 -24.96
N ARG A 336 -9.15 3.00 -24.38
CA ARG A 336 -7.70 3.01 -24.17
C ARG A 336 -7.25 1.84 -23.29
N ALA A 337 -7.96 1.55 -22.20
CA ALA A 337 -7.65 0.40 -21.35
C ALA A 337 -7.80 -0.93 -22.09
N VAL A 338 -8.82 -1.09 -22.96
CA VAL A 338 -8.98 -2.29 -23.80
C VAL A 338 -7.80 -2.45 -24.77
N LEU A 339 -7.37 -1.38 -25.44
CA LEU A 339 -6.22 -1.45 -26.36
C LEU A 339 -4.93 -1.87 -25.65
N LEU A 340 -4.74 -1.43 -24.40
CA LEU A 340 -3.56 -1.74 -23.60
C LEU A 340 -3.58 -3.18 -23.06
N ALA A 341 -4.75 -3.68 -22.62
CA ALA A 341 -4.88 -4.98 -21.97
C ALA A 341 -5.17 -6.14 -22.93
N CYS A 342 -5.89 -5.86 -24.02
CA CYS A 342 -6.41 -6.84 -24.97
C CYS A 342 -6.16 -6.36 -26.41
N PRO A 343 -4.89 -6.22 -26.85
CA PRO A 343 -4.59 -5.71 -28.17
C PRO A 343 -5.16 -6.64 -29.25
N ASP A 344 -5.90 -6.05 -30.18
CA ASP A 344 -6.49 -6.75 -31.32
C ASP A 344 -6.29 -5.91 -32.59
N PRO A 345 -5.81 -6.47 -33.71
CA PRO A 345 -5.53 -5.70 -34.92
C PRO A 345 -6.71 -4.87 -35.43
N ASP A 346 -7.96 -5.34 -35.31
CA ASP A 346 -9.12 -4.59 -35.77
C ASP A 346 -9.43 -3.39 -34.87
N LEU A 347 -9.27 -3.56 -33.55
CA LEU A 347 -9.41 -2.47 -32.58
C LEU A 347 -8.28 -1.44 -32.71
N LEU A 348 -7.05 -1.89 -32.92
CA LEU A 348 -5.90 -1.02 -33.17
C LEU A 348 -6.10 -0.18 -34.44
N ARG A 349 -6.60 -0.78 -35.53
CA ARG A 349 -6.95 -0.07 -36.77
C ARG A 349 -8.04 0.98 -36.54
N ASP A 350 -9.07 0.65 -35.77
CA ASP A 350 -10.13 1.61 -35.45
C ASP A 350 -9.58 2.79 -34.64
N ALA A 351 -8.78 2.52 -33.62
CA ALA A 351 -8.12 3.54 -32.81
C ALA A 351 -7.21 4.45 -33.66
N LEU A 352 -6.47 3.88 -34.62
CA LEU A 352 -5.66 4.63 -35.59
C LEU A 352 -6.51 5.51 -36.53
N ARG A 353 -7.82 5.29 -36.66
CA ARG A 353 -8.73 6.18 -37.41
C ARG A 353 -9.31 7.30 -36.54
N SER A 354 -9.26 7.18 -35.21
CA SER A 354 -9.74 8.18 -34.26
C SER A 354 -8.92 9.48 -34.28
N ASN A 355 -9.54 10.59 -33.88
CA ASN A 355 -8.85 11.86 -33.64
C ASN A 355 -8.42 12.05 -32.17
N ASP A 356 -8.68 11.09 -31.28
CA ASP A 356 -8.17 11.12 -29.91
C ASP A 356 -6.69 10.67 -29.91
N THR A 357 -5.80 11.61 -29.57
CA THR A 357 -4.34 11.38 -29.52
C THR A 357 -3.96 10.24 -28.58
N ARG A 358 -4.72 10.01 -27.51
CA ARG A 358 -4.42 8.98 -26.52
C ARG A 358 -4.76 7.58 -27.04
N LEU A 359 -5.80 7.46 -27.87
CA LEU A 359 -6.15 6.21 -28.54
C LEU A 359 -5.12 5.86 -29.62
N VAL A 360 -4.68 6.86 -30.40
CA VAL A 360 -3.62 6.66 -31.40
C VAL A 360 -2.31 6.25 -30.72
N ALA A 361 -1.93 6.91 -29.64
CA ALA A 361 -0.74 6.54 -28.87
C ALA A 361 -0.83 5.12 -28.29
N ALA A 362 -1.98 4.73 -27.73
CA ALA A 362 -2.18 3.37 -27.22
C ALA A 362 -2.11 2.32 -28.33
N ALA A 363 -2.68 2.62 -29.50
CA ALA A 363 -2.67 1.70 -30.64
C ALA A 363 -1.28 1.47 -31.24
N LEU A 364 -0.35 2.42 -31.04
CA LEU A 364 1.04 2.32 -31.47
C LEU A 364 2.00 1.90 -30.35
N GLY A 365 1.48 1.61 -29.16
CA GLY A 365 2.24 1.07 -28.03
C GLY A 365 2.58 -0.42 -28.21
N PRO A 366 2.89 -1.16 -27.12
CA PRO A 366 3.36 -2.55 -27.18
C PRO A 366 2.47 -3.53 -27.96
N GLY A 367 1.16 -3.27 -28.05
CA GLY A 367 0.23 -4.08 -28.84
C GLY A 367 0.38 -3.94 -30.37
N ALA A 368 1.10 -2.92 -30.84
CA ALA A 368 1.28 -2.63 -32.27
C ALA A 368 2.14 -3.67 -33.02
N ARG A 369 2.77 -4.61 -32.31
CA ARG A 369 3.59 -5.69 -32.90
C ARG A 369 2.80 -6.53 -33.90
N ASP A 370 1.50 -6.69 -33.66
CA ASP A 370 0.62 -7.49 -34.52
C ASP A 370 0.01 -6.71 -35.70
N LEU A 371 0.30 -5.40 -35.79
CA LEU A 371 -0.09 -4.61 -36.95
C LEU A 371 0.83 -4.88 -38.15
N PRO A 372 0.30 -5.06 -39.37
CA PRO A 372 1.09 -5.08 -40.59
C PRO A 372 1.92 -3.80 -40.77
N ASP A 373 3.13 -3.91 -41.32
CA ASP A 373 4.05 -2.76 -41.46
C ASP A 373 3.42 -1.59 -42.22
N ALA A 374 2.61 -1.84 -43.25
CA ALA A 374 1.94 -0.77 -43.99
C ALA A 374 1.01 0.06 -43.09
N GLU A 375 0.23 -0.60 -42.24
CA GLU A 375 -0.70 0.05 -41.31
C GLU A 375 0.05 0.75 -40.18
N TRP A 376 1.09 0.09 -39.65
CA TRP A 376 1.96 0.68 -38.63
C TRP A 376 2.64 1.96 -39.14
N ARG A 377 3.21 1.98 -40.37
CA ARG A 377 3.80 3.20 -40.96
C ARG A 377 2.78 4.33 -41.10
N GLN A 378 1.55 4.03 -41.51
CA GLN A 378 0.47 5.03 -41.58
C GLN A 378 0.12 5.57 -40.19
N GLY A 379 0.12 4.71 -39.17
CA GLY A 379 0.00 5.12 -37.78
C GLY A 379 1.13 6.06 -37.35
N VAL A 380 2.40 5.75 -37.69
CA VAL A 380 3.55 6.62 -37.42
C VAL A 380 3.38 7.99 -38.08
N LEU A 381 3.01 8.05 -39.37
CA LEU A 381 2.72 9.34 -40.03
C LEU A 381 1.61 10.11 -39.31
N LYS A 382 0.56 9.42 -38.88
CA LYS A 382 -0.54 10.04 -38.14
C LYS A 382 -0.05 10.62 -36.81
N SER A 383 0.82 9.92 -36.09
CA SER A 383 1.45 10.44 -34.87
C SER A 383 2.22 11.73 -35.15
N VAL A 384 3.05 11.76 -36.19
CA VAL A 384 3.77 12.98 -36.60
C VAL A 384 2.79 14.11 -36.96
N PHE A 385 1.74 13.79 -37.71
CA PHE A 385 0.72 14.76 -38.09
C PHE A 385 -0.01 15.37 -36.88
N MET A 386 -0.31 14.54 -35.88
CA MET A 386 -1.00 14.91 -34.63
C MET A 386 -0.06 15.49 -33.55
N GLY A 387 1.25 15.52 -33.79
CA GLY A 387 2.24 16.01 -32.83
C GLY A 387 2.47 15.07 -31.64
N LEU A 388 2.25 13.76 -31.82
CA LEU A 388 2.55 12.74 -30.83
C LEU A 388 4.04 12.38 -30.85
N PRO A 389 4.70 12.24 -29.69
CA PRO A 389 6.11 11.88 -29.63
C PRO A 389 6.33 10.45 -30.14
N LEU A 390 7.30 10.28 -31.05
CA LEU A 390 7.63 9.00 -31.66
C LEU A 390 8.34 8.05 -30.68
N SER A 391 8.86 8.56 -29.56
CA SER A 391 9.41 7.73 -28.47
C SER A 391 8.39 6.78 -27.86
N GLY A 392 7.08 7.04 -28.03
CA GLY A 392 6.00 6.15 -27.59
C GLY A 392 5.60 5.06 -28.60
N VAL A 393 6.21 5.01 -29.79
CA VAL A 393 5.88 4.03 -30.84
C VAL A 393 6.69 2.74 -30.64
N ASP A 394 6.02 1.63 -30.38
CA ASP A 394 6.66 0.31 -30.24
C ASP A 394 7.26 -0.17 -31.57
N GLY A 395 8.46 -0.73 -31.49
CA GLY A 395 9.19 -1.24 -32.64
C GLY A 395 9.75 -0.18 -33.58
N LEU A 396 9.73 1.11 -33.24
CA LEU A 396 10.21 2.17 -34.14
C LEU A 396 11.65 1.95 -34.62
N ALA A 397 12.57 1.56 -33.72
CA ALA A 397 13.97 1.34 -34.08
C ALA A 397 14.18 0.12 -34.99
N SER A 398 13.33 -0.91 -34.89
CA SER A 398 13.48 -2.16 -35.64
C SER A 398 12.63 -2.24 -36.90
N ARG A 399 11.51 -1.51 -36.97
CA ARG A 399 10.55 -1.54 -38.08
C ARG A 399 10.64 -0.34 -39.02
N ALA A 400 11.29 0.73 -38.59
CA ALA A 400 11.50 1.89 -39.47
C ALA A 400 12.40 1.50 -40.64
N ASP A 401 11.93 1.79 -41.85
CA ASP A 401 12.56 1.38 -43.08
C ASP A 401 12.55 2.48 -44.14
N ALA A 402 13.10 2.17 -45.31
CA ALA A 402 13.17 3.12 -46.42
C ALA A 402 11.78 3.64 -46.84
N GLU A 403 10.73 2.82 -46.73
CA GLU A 403 9.39 3.25 -47.07
C GLU A 403 8.84 4.29 -46.10
N LEU A 404 9.03 4.08 -44.80
CA LEU A 404 8.70 5.09 -43.80
C LEU A 404 9.48 6.38 -44.03
N GLY A 405 10.76 6.29 -44.41
CA GLY A 405 11.58 7.46 -44.80
C GLY A 405 10.97 8.24 -45.97
N ARG A 406 10.57 7.55 -47.05
CA ARG A 406 9.89 8.19 -48.20
C ARG A 406 8.60 8.90 -47.79
N MET A 407 7.81 8.25 -46.95
CA MET A 407 6.55 8.76 -46.41
C MET A 407 6.76 10.03 -45.56
N LEU A 408 7.73 10.02 -44.64
CA LEU A 408 8.08 11.17 -43.82
C LEU A 408 8.63 12.33 -44.65
N ALA A 409 9.46 12.06 -45.66
CA ALA A 409 9.97 13.08 -46.57
C ALA A 409 8.83 13.76 -47.37
N ALA A 410 7.82 13.00 -47.78
CA ALA A 410 6.63 13.54 -48.44
C ALA A 410 5.82 14.43 -47.49
N LEU A 411 5.58 13.97 -46.25
CA LEU A 411 4.89 14.75 -45.23
C LEU A 411 5.64 16.04 -44.90
N ARG A 412 6.97 16.01 -44.79
CA ARG A 412 7.79 17.21 -44.55
C ARG A 412 7.56 18.26 -45.64
N ARG A 413 7.65 17.88 -46.91
CA ARG A 413 7.42 18.79 -48.04
C ARG A 413 6.01 19.40 -48.02
N GLU A 414 4.99 18.59 -47.71
CA GLU A 414 3.61 19.08 -47.60
C GLU A 414 3.46 20.12 -46.47
N ARG A 415 4.09 19.88 -45.32
CA ARG A 415 4.04 20.82 -44.19
C ARG A 415 4.80 22.11 -44.50
N GLU A 416 5.99 22.02 -45.08
CA GLU A 416 6.80 23.16 -45.51
C GLU A 416 6.04 24.04 -46.53
N ALA A 417 5.38 23.43 -47.52
CA ALA A 417 4.56 24.14 -48.50
C ALA A 417 3.37 24.86 -47.85
N ALA A 418 2.87 24.36 -46.71
CA ALA A 418 1.83 24.99 -45.90
C ALA A 418 2.37 25.94 -44.82
N GLY A 419 3.67 26.25 -44.81
CA GLY A 419 4.31 27.11 -43.81
C GLY A 419 4.35 26.52 -42.39
N ARG A 420 4.25 25.20 -42.26
CA ARG A 420 4.26 24.46 -40.98
C ARG A 420 5.56 23.68 -40.83
N THR A 421 6.05 23.58 -39.60
CA THR A 421 7.21 22.75 -39.26
C THR A 421 6.81 21.30 -38.96
N MET A 422 7.77 20.39 -39.06
CA MET A 422 7.66 18.99 -38.63
C MET A 422 8.25 18.84 -37.21
N PRO A 423 7.70 17.97 -36.35
CA PRO A 423 8.31 17.66 -35.05
C PRO A 423 9.77 17.20 -35.17
N ASP A 424 10.62 17.62 -34.22
CA ASP A 424 12.06 17.37 -34.24
C ASP A 424 12.40 15.87 -34.24
N ASP A 425 11.71 15.07 -33.44
CA ASP A 425 11.90 13.62 -33.37
C ASP A 425 11.58 12.89 -34.68
N ALA A 426 10.64 13.42 -35.47
CA ALA A 426 10.35 12.94 -36.81
C ALA A 426 11.43 13.37 -37.83
N VAL A 427 12.05 14.55 -37.62
CA VAL A 427 13.18 15.01 -38.45
C VAL A 427 14.39 14.12 -38.20
N ASP A 428 14.73 13.88 -36.94
CA ASP A 428 15.81 12.98 -36.53
C ASP A 428 15.62 11.57 -37.09
N LEU A 429 14.38 11.05 -37.02
CA LEU A 429 14.04 9.76 -37.61
C LEU A 429 14.25 9.75 -39.13
N LEU A 430 13.81 10.79 -39.84
CA LEU A 430 13.97 10.90 -41.28
C LEU A 430 15.44 10.96 -41.68
N GLU A 431 16.27 11.71 -40.95
CA GLU A 431 17.70 11.81 -41.18
C GLU A 431 18.44 10.48 -40.98
N ARG A 432 17.98 9.66 -40.01
CA ARG A 432 18.53 8.31 -39.78
C ARG A 432 18.14 7.29 -40.87
N LEU A 433 17.03 7.51 -41.56
CA LEU A 433 16.50 6.62 -42.60
C LEU A 433 17.00 6.97 -44.01
N HIS A 434 17.77 8.05 -44.14
CA HIS A 434 18.49 8.46 -45.36
C HIS A 434 19.97 8.09 -45.23
#